data_AF-A0A1C1YRU7-F1
#
_entry.id   AF-A0A1C1YRU7-F1
#
_cell.length_a   1.000
_cell.length_b   1.000
_cell.length_c   1.000
_cell.angle_alpha   90.00
_cell.angle_beta   90.00
_cell.angle_gamma   90.00
#
_symmetry.space_group_name_H-M   'P 1'
#
loop_
_entity.id
_entity.type
_entity.pdbx_description
1 polymer ?
#
loop_
_entity_poly.entity_id
_entity_poly.type
_entity_poly.pdbx_seq_one_letter_code
_entity_poly.pdbx_strand_id
1 'polypeptide(L)'
;MSEISVAHGWQHILDEAVAEAAALPEEWCFEIVKAETVDGALKISTTYVSGDVPLDDHLPSDSKLPHPFRAMMRIREAARQKSLVTCECCGRIGRLVGSGDDARVRCAAHVDVVDAMGWVPPADVMFETDEEALAHFLDDYGGGLDAMQELSQDGDDDTRH
;
A
#
# COMPACT_ATOMS: atom_id res chain seq x y z
N MET A 1 -10.13 -16.20 -8.46
CA MET A 1 -9.31 -15.43 -7.52
C MET A 1 -10.08 -14.18 -7.19
N SER A 2 -10.42 -13.99 -5.92
CA SER A 2 -11.05 -12.77 -5.44
C SER A 2 -10.06 -11.61 -5.58
N GLU A 3 -10.47 -10.49 -6.16
CA GLU A 3 -9.66 -9.27 -6.14
C GLU A 3 -9.67 -8.73 -4.71
N ILE A 4 -8.52 -8.81 -4.03
CA ILE A 4 -8.36 -8.31 -2.67
C ILE A 4 -7.62 -6.97 -2.75
N SER A 5 -8.33 -5.89 -2.43
CA SER A 5 -7.73 -4.56 -2.38
C SER A 5 -6.97 -4.37 -1.07
N VAL A 6 -5.65 -4.18 -1.15
CA VAL A 6 -4.79 -3.76 -0.03
C VAL A 6 -3.95 -2.55 -0.43
N ALA A 7 -3.46 -1.81 0.56
CA ALA A 7 -2.50 -0.74 0.34
C ALA A 7 -1.27 -1.27 -0.43
N HIS A 8 -0.72 -0.46 -1.33
CA HIS A 8 0.36 -0.88 -2.24
C HIS A 8 1.56 -1.49 -1.50
N GLY A 9 1.93 -0.92 -0.34
CA GLY A 9 3.02 -1.42 0.48
C GLY A 9 2.80 -2.80 1.10
N TRP A 10 1.57 -3.31 1.12
CA TRP A 10 1.23 -4.63 1.65
C TRP A 10 1.02 -5.70 0.58
N GLN A 11 1.01 -5.33 -0.70
CA GLN A 11 0.81 -6.28 -1.80
C GLN A 11 1.81 -7.44 -1.72
N HIS A 12 3.08 -7.15 -1.47
CA HIS A 12 4.10 -8.19 -1.34
C HIS A 12 3.88 -9.13 -0.14
N ILE A 13 3.42 -8.61 1.00
CA ILE A 13 3.10 -9.44 2.18
C ILE A 13 1.92 -10.36 1.86
N LEU A 14 0.93 -9.87 1.11
CA LEU A 14 -0.20 -10.67 0.66
C LEU A 14 0.24 -11.75 -0.34
N ASP A 15 1.10 -11.42 -1.30
CA ASP A 15 1.65 -12.38 -2.27
C ASP A 15 2.41 -13.51 -1.58
N GLU A 16 3.25 -13.18 -0.59
CA GLU A 16 3.94 -14.18 0.24
C GLU A 16 2.95 -15.06 1.01
N ALA A 17 1.91 -14.47 1.61
CA ALA A 17 0.89 -15.22 2.34
C ALA A 17 0.10 -16.16 1.41
N VAL A 18 -0.21 -15.71 0.19
CA VAL A 18 -0.86 -16.54 -0.84
C VAL A 18 0.08 -17.66 -1.30
N ALA A 19 1.36 -17.39 -1.51
CA ALA A 19 2.34 -18.39 -1.89
C ALA A 19 2.54 -19.45 -0.80
N GLU A 20 2.61 -19.05 0.47
CA GLU A 20 2.71 -19.97 1.60
C GLU A 20 1.44 -20.82 1.73
N ALA A 21 0.26 -20.21 1.55
CA ALA A 21 -1.01 -20.93 1.53
C ALA A 21 -1.08 -21.96 0.39
N ALA A 22 -0.61 -21.61 -0.82
CA ALA A 22 -0.61 -22.49 -1.97
C ALA A 22 0.36 -23.68 -1.85
N ALA A 23 1.36 -23.59 -0.97
CA ALA A 23 2.30 -24.68 -0.70
C ALA A 23 1.76 -25.72 0.30
N LEU A 24 0.58 -25.48 0.88
CA LEU A 24 -0.07 -26.43 1.79
C LEU A 24 -0.70 -27.60 1.00
N PRO A 25 -0.87 -28.78 1.63
CA PRO A 25 -1.59 -29.91 1.05
C PRO A 25 -2.96 -29.52 0.48
N GLU A 26 -3.33 -30.06 -0.69
CA GLU A 26 -4.61 -29.76 -1.37
C GLU A 26 -5.85 -30.08 -0.51
N GLU A 27 -5.74 -31.09 0.34
CA GLU A 27 -6.74 -31.50 1.34
C GLU A 27 -7.03 -30.41 2.39
N TRP A 28 -6.14 -29.43 2.53
CA TRP A 28 -6.34 -28.23 3.34
C TRP A 28 -6.66 -27.06 2.41
N CYS A 29 -7.81 -27.12 1.73
CA CYS A 29 -8.26 -26.01 0.91
C CYS A 29 -8.32 -24.75 1.78
N PHE A 30 -7.33 -23.87 1.61
CA PHE A 30 -7.16 -22.65 2.35
C PHE A 30 -7.22 -21.50 1.36
N GLU A 31 -8.24 -20.68 1.47
CA GLU A 31 -8.45 -19.56 0.57
C GLU A 31 -8.48 -18.26 1.38
N ILE A 32 -7.65 -17.31 0.98
CA ILE A 32 -7.71 -15.96 1.52
C ILE A 32 -8.90 -15.26 0.87
N VAL A 33 -9.88 -14.85 1.68
CA VAL A 33 -11.13 -14.26 1.21
C VAL A 33 -11.18 -12.75 1.38
N LYS A 34 -10.45 -12.19 2.34
CA LYS A 34 -10.45 -10.76 2.62
C LYS A 34 -9.12 -10.35 3.24
N ALA A 35 -8.64 -9.17 2.88
CA ALA A 35 -7.59 -8.48 3.62
C ALA A 35 -8.05 -7.04 3.89
N GLU A 36 -7.86 -6.57 5.12
CA GLU A 36 -8.26 -5.23 5.55
C GLU A 36 -7.29 -4.68 6.60
N THR A 37 -7.27 -3.37 6.77
CA THR A 37 -6.53 -2.70 7.85
C THR A 37 -7.35 -2.70 9.14
N VAL A 38 -6.77 -3.11 10.26
CA VAL A 38 -7.36 -2.99 11.61
C VAL A 38 -6.27 -2.60 12.60
N ASP A 39 -6.46 -1.52 13.35
CA ASP A 39 -5.50 -0.99 14.34
C ASP A 39 -4.07 -0.81 13.77
N GLY A 40 -3.98 -0.35 12.51
CA GLY A 40 -2.70 -0.19 11.79
C GLY A 40 -2.01 -1.49 11.39
N ALA A 41 -2.66 -2.64 11.52
CA ALA A 41 -2.16 -3.94 11.11
C ALA A 41 -2.96 -4.54 9.95
N LEU A 42 -2.29 -5.39 9.15
CA LEU A 42 -2.94 -6.17 8.10
C LEU A 42 -3.70 -7.34 8.72
N LYS A 43 -5.03 -7.34 8.59
CA LYS A 43 -5.90 -8.45 8.97
C LYS A 43 -6.27 -9.26 7.73
N ILE A 44 -5.77 -10.48 7.68
CA ILE A 44 -6.14 -11.47 6.66
C ILE A 44 -7.27 -12.34 7.21
N SER A 45 -8.33 -12.51 6.43
CA SER A 45 -9.45 -13.41 6.69
C SER A 45 -9.47 -14.51 5.66
N THR A 46 -9.71 -15.73 6.11
CA THR A 46 -9.47 -16.93 5.32
C THR A 46 -10.57 -17.95 5.57
N THR A 47 -10.93 -18.70 4.54
CA THR A 47 -11.79 -19.88 4.66
C THR A 47 -10.93 -21.13 4.57
N TYR A 48 -11.26 -22.13 5.38
CA TYR A 48 -10.56 -23.40 5.37
C TYR A 48 -11.52 -24.56 5.57
N VAL A 49 -11.16 -25.74 5.06
CA VAL A 49 -11.92 -26.97 5.31
C VAL A 49 -11.65 -27.42 6.74
N SER A 50 -12.66 -27.30 7.61
CA SER A 50 -12.66 -27.87 8.96
C SER A 50 -13.05 -29.35 8.90
N GLY A 51 -12.18 -30.19 8.34
CA GLY A 51 -12.29 -31.63 8.52
C GLY A 51 -11.94 -32.02 9.96
N ASP A 52 -12.39 -33.20 10.41
CA ASP A 52 -11.88 -33.83 11.63
C ASP A 52 -10.42 -34.23 11.39
N VAL A 53 -9.51 -33.26 11.49
CA VAL A 53 -8.08 -33.49 11.46
C VAL A 53 -7.67 -33.85 12.89
N PRO A 54 -7.24 -35.10 13.16
CA PRO A 54 -6.77 -35.47 14.48
C PRO A 54 -5.68 -34.51 14.92
N LEU A 55 -5.73 -34.05 16.17
CA LEU A 55 -4.73 -33.11 16.69
C LEU A 55 -3.32 -33.70 16.80
N ASP A 56 -3.13 -34.98 16.41
CA ASP A 56 -1.86 -35.72 16.40
C ASP A 56 -1.04 -35.51 17.69
N ASP A 57 -1.73 -35.29 18.82
CA ASP A 57 -1.08 -34.92 20.08
C ASP A 57 -0.18 -36.05 20.61
N HIS A 58 -0.45 -37.28 20.18
CA HIS A 58 0.29 -38.50 20.48
C HIS A 58 1.51 -38.73 19.58
N LEU A 59 1.66 -37.99 18.47
CA LEU A 59 2.81 -38.13 17.57
C LEU A 59 3.99 -37.22 18.00
N PRO A 60 5.24 -37.64 17.74
CA PRO A 60 6.42 -36.79 17.90
C PRO A 60 6.34 -35.53 17.01
N SER A 61 6.94 -34.41 17.44
CA SER A 61 6.75 -33.08 16.82
C SER A 61 7.12 -32.98 15.33
N ASP A 62 8.07 -33.79 14.89
CA ASP A 62 8.53 -33.94 13.50
C ASP A 62 7.56 -34.74 12.61
N SER A 63 6.64 -35.47 13.23
CA SER A 63 5.66 -36.34 12.58
C SER A 63 4.24 -35.76 12.61
N LYS A 64 4.04 -34.65 13.32
CA LYS A 64 2.74 -33.98 13.40
C LYS A 64 2.45 -33.30 12.07
N LEU A 65 1.31 -33.65 11.47
CA LEU A 65 0.80 -32.86 10.36
C LEU A 65 0.40 -31.48 10.89
N PRO A 66 0.90 -30.37 10.29
CA PRO A 66 0.52 -29.03 10.73
C PRO A 66 -0.96 -28.78 10.46
N HIS A 67 -1.81 -29.02 11.46
CA HIS A 67 -3.26 -28.80 11.41
C HIS A 67 -3.62 -27.49 10.67
N PRO A 68 -4.63 -27.48 9.77
CA PRO A 68 -4.92 -26.34 8.88
C PRO A 68 -5.14 -25.02 9.64
N PHE A 69 -5.83 -25.07 10.79
CA PHE A 69 -5.95 -23.91 11.67
C PHE A 69 -4.59 -23.39 12.21
N ARG A 70 -3.64 -24.27 12.55
CA ARG A 70 -2.31 -23.86 13.02
C ARG A 70 -1.51 -23.22 11.88
N ALA A 71 -1.57 -23.78 10.67
CA ALA A 71 -0.97 -23.19 9.48
C ALA A 71 -1.57 -21.79 9.18
N MET A 72 -2.90 -21.67 9.21
CA MET A 72 -3.61 -20.39 9.10
C MET A 72 -3.08 -19.36 10.11
N MET A 73 -3.06 -19.74 11.40
CA MET A 73 -2.64 -18.82 12.46
C MET A 73 -1.18 -18.39 12.28
N ARG A 74 -0.29 -19.29 11.82
CA ARG A 74 1.10 -18.97 11.49
C ARG A 74 1.19 -17.94 10.37
N ILE A 75 0.52 -18.17 9.24
CA ILE A 75 0.53 -17.27 8.07
C ILE A 75 0.00 -15.89 8.49
N ARG A 76 -1.12 -15.85 9.22
CA ARG A 76 -1.73 -14.60 9.71
C ARG A 76 -0.80 -13.85 10.64
N GLU A 77 -0.14 -14.53 11.57
CA GLU A 77 0.78 -13.88 12.51
C GLU A 77 2.05 -13.39 11.81
N ALA A 78 2.62 -14.16 10.87
CA ALA A 78 3.76 -13.74 10.08
C ALA A 78 3.44 -12.48 9.25
N ALA A 79 2.29 -12.45 8.58
CA ALA A 79 1.82 -11.30 7.83
C ALA A 79 1.58 -10.08 8.74
N ARG A 80 0.97 -10.30 9.91
CA ARG A 80 0.76 -9.26 10.93
C ARG A 80 2.08 -8.63 11.35
N GLN A 81 3.07 -9.43 11.76
CA GLN A 81 4.36 -8.93 12.23
C GLN A 81 5.09 -8.13 11.14
N LYS A 82 5.08 -8.59 9.88
CA LYS A 82 5.63 -7.83 8.76
C LYS A 82 4.88 -6.51 8.55
N SER A 83 3.55 -6.52 8.65
CA SER A 83 2.74 -5.30 8.43
C SER A 83 3.06 -4.18 9.42
N LEU A 84 3.38 -4.51 10.68
CA LEU A 84 3.70 -3.54 11.74
C LEU A 84 4.98 -2.74 11.49
N VAL A 85 5.85 -3.21 10.60
CA VAL A 85 7.13 -2.57 10.25
C VAL A 85 7.22 -2.20 8.77
N THR A 86 6.15 -2.40 8.00
CA THR A 86 6.13 -2.15 6.56
C THR A 86 5.26 -0.95 6.24
N CYS A 87 5.85 0.06 5.61
CA CYS A 87 5.14 1.25 5.17
C CYS A 87 4.01 0.88 4.21
N GLU A 88 2.78 1.23 4.55
CA GLU A 88 1.58 0.92 3.75
C GLU A 88 1.60 1.57 2.35
N CYS A 89 2.29 2.71 2.18
CA CYS A 89 2.32 3.40 0.89
C CYS A 89 3.28 2.74 -0.11
N CYS A 90 4.47 2.30 0.33
CA CYS A 90 5.54 1.89 -0.58
C CYS A 90 6.28 0.60 -0.22
N GLY A 91 5.93 -0.05 0.90
CA GLY A 91 6.50 -1.34 1.28
C GLY A 91 7.90 -1.29 1.92
N ARG A 92 8.49 -0.10 2.09
CA ARG A 92 9.77 0.06 2.80
C ARG A 92 9.59 -0.08 4.31
N ILE A 93 10.69 -0.36 5.02
CA ILE A 93 10.70 -0.36 6.48
C ILE A 93 10.15 0.98 7.01
N GLY A 94 9.17 0.87 7.89
CA GLY A 94 8.48 1.98 8.52
C GLY A 94 8.34 1.80 10.01
N ARG A 95 7.71 2.79 10.64
CA ARG A 95 7.32 2.76 12.05
C ARG A 95 5.85 3.11 12.18
N LEU A 96 5.26 2.69 13.28
CA LEU A 96 3.91 3.09 13.66
C LEU A 96 3.86 4.61 13.87
N VAL A 97 2.87 5.25 13.30
CA VAL A 97 2.55 6.68 13.41
C VAL A 97 1.06 6.79 13.78
N GLY A 98 0.73 7.70 14.69
CA GLY A 98 -0.64 7.86 15.18
C GLY A 98 -1.00 6.87 16.31
N SER A 99 -2.28 6.82 16.64
CA SER A 99 -2.83 5.96 17.69
C SER A 99 -4.32 5.66 17.43
N GLY A 100 -4.82 4.52 17.88
CA GLY A 100 -6.22 4.13 17.67
C GLY A 100 -6.53 3.83 16.20
N ASP A 101 -7.68 4.30 15.73
CA ASP A 101 -8.16 4.04 14.36
C ASP A 101 -7.31 4.72 13.27
N ASP A 102 -6.53 5.75 13.64
CA ASP A 102 -5.62 6.47 12.75
C ASP A 102 -4.19 5.91 12.78
N ALA A 103 -3.95 4.78 13.47
CA ALA A 103 -2.65 4.15 13.51
C ALA A 103 -2.27 3.64 12.11
N ARG A 104 -1.09 4.02 11.63
CA ARG A 104 -0.55 3.63 10.33
C ARG A 104 0.92 3.33 10.41
N VAL A 105 1.43 2.49 9.52
CA VAL A 105 2.87 2.27 9.38
C VAL A 105 3.41 3.09 8.21
N ARG A 106 4.34 3.99 8.48
CA ARG A 106 4.95 4.91 7.50
C ARG A 106 6.47 4.87 7.56
N CYS A 107 7.11 4.97 6.40
CA CYS A 107 8.55 5.21 6.31
C CYS A 107 8.84 6.71 6.48
N ALA A 108 10.11 7.08 6.63
CA ALA A 108 10.51 8.49 6.81
C ALA A 108 10.04 9.41 5.67
N ALA A 109 9.92 8.90 4.44
CA ALA A 109 9.44 9.67 3.28
C ALA A 109 7.91 9.85 3.25
N HIS A 110 7.15 9.03 3.99
CA HIS A 110 5.69 9.03 3.97
C HIS A 110 5.07 9.33 5.34
N VAL A 111 5.85 9.86 6.28
CA VAL A 111 5.37 10.16 7.64
C VAL A 111 4.27 11.22 7.63
N ASP A 112 4.36 12.20 6.72
CA ASP A 112 3.42 13.32 6.59
C ASP A 112 2.39 13.13 5.46
N VAL A 113 2.36 11.94 4.83
CA VAL A 113 1.40 11.66 3.76
C VAL A 113 0.02 11.42 4.35
N VAL A 114 -0.88 12.35 4.05
CA VAL A 114 -2.31 12.28 4.35
C VAL A 114 -3.00 11.35 3.37
N ASP A 115 -3.98 10.59 3.86
CA ASP A 115 -4.81 9.72 3.03
C ASP A 115 -5.67 10.57 2.07
N ALA A 116 -5.84 10.09 0.83
CA ALA A 116 -6.65 10.78 -0.17
C ALA A 116 -8.10 10.99 0.30
N MET A 117 -8.64 10.07 1.08
CA MET A 117 -9.99 10.18 1.67
C MET A 117 -10.11 11.28 2.74
N GLY A 118 -9.00 11.69 3.35
CA GLY A 118 -8.96 12.74 4.38
C GLY A 118 -8.37 14.06 3.86
N TRP A 119 -7.93 14.11 2.60
CA TRP A 119 -7.39 15.32 2.01
C TRP A 119 -8.52 16.30 1.70
N VAL A 120 -8.52 17.42 2.41
CA VAL A 120 -9.40 18.55 2.13
C VAL A 120 -8.60 19.55 1.30
N PRO A 121 -9.06 19.89 0.08
CA PRO A 121 -8.42 20.95 -0.69
C PRO A 121 -8.39 22.25 0.14
N PRO A 122 -7.30 23.03 0.12
CA PRO A 122 -7.24 24.31 0.82
C PRO A 122 -8.43 25.20 0.42
N ALA A 123 -8.98 26.01 1.33
CA ALA A 123 -10.12 26.88 1.02
C ALA A 123 -9.85 27.88 -0.12
N ASP A 124 -8.58 28.06 -0.48
CA ASP A 124 -8.08 29.01 -1.46
C ASP A 124 -7.59 28.28 -2.74
N VAL A 125 -8.13 27.10 -3.08
CA VAL A 125 -7.78 26.50 -4.39
C VAL A 125 -8.24 27.47 -5.48
N MET A 126 -7.30 28.01 -6.24
CA MET A 126 -7.60 28.95 -7.33
C MET A 126 -8.42 28.31 -8.46
N PHE A 127 -8.49 26.98 -8.51
CA PHE A 127 -9.10 26.22 -9.60
C PHE A 127 -10.00 25.11 -9.03
N GLU A 128 -11.17 24.93 -9.62
CA GLU A 128 -12.16 23.96 -9.15
C GLU A 128 -11.89 22.56 -9.71
N THR A 129 -11.04 22.45 -10.74
CA THR A 129 -10.69 21.19 -11.40
C THR A 129 -9.21 21.10 -11.78
N ASP A 130 -8.70 19.87 -11.88
CA ASP A 130 -7.34 19.59 -12.37
C ASP A 130 -7.13 20.06 -13.82
N GLU A 131 -8.21 20.04 -14.62
CA GLU A 131 -8.20 20.47 -16.02
C GLU A 131 -8.00 21.99 -16.15
N GLU A 132 -8.64 22.78 -15.28
CA GLU A 132 -8.45 24.22 -15.18
C GLU A 132 -7.04 24.59 -14.69
N ALA A 133 -6.53 23.88 -13.68
CA ALA A 133 -5.18 24.08 -13.18
C ALA A 133 -4.13 23.81 -14.26
N LEU A 134 -4.31 22.75 -15.06
CA LEU A 134 -3.41 22.40 -16.16
C LEU A 134 -3.48 23.42 -17.30
N ALA A 135 -4.67 23.88 -17.67
CA ALA A 135 -4.85 24.90 -18.71
C ALA A 135 -4.16 26.21 -18.33
N HIS A 136 -4.31 26.66 -17.08
CA HIS A 136 -3.63 27.86 -16.59
C HIS A 136 -2.10 27.70 -16.58
N PHE A 137 -1.59 26.54 -16.17
CA PHE A 137 -0.14 26.27 -16.20
C PHE A 137 0.44 26.32 -17.61
N LEU A 138 -0.28 25.77 -18.60
CA LEU A 138 0.16 25.76 -20.00
C LEU A 138 0.16 27.17 -20.61
N ASP A 139 -0.83 27.99 -20.25
CA ASP A 139 -0.91 29.39 -20.69
C ASP A 139 0.26 30.23 -20.13
N ASP A 140 0.53 30.10 -18.83
CA ASP A 140 1.65 30.79 -18.16
C ASP A 140 3.02 30.33 -18.71
N TYR A 141 3.16 29.03 -19.03
CA TYR A 141 4.35 28.49 -19.67
C TYR A 141 4.55 29.05 -21.09
N GLY A 142 3.46 29.17 -21.88
CA GLY A 142 3.49 29.78 -23.20
C GLY A 142 3.90 31.25 -23.15
N GLY A 143 3.27 32.03 -22.27
CA GLY A 143 3.62 33.43 -22.05
C GLY A 143 5.06 33.62 -21.55
N GLY A 144 5.57 32.71 -20.72
CA GLY A 144 6.96 32.71 -20.28
C GLY A 144 7.95 32.42 -21.41
N LEU A 145 7.61 31.56 -22.36
CA LEU A 145 8.43 31.29 -23.55
C LEU A 145 8.46 32.50 -24.49
N ASP A 146 7.31 33.13 -24.73
CA ASP A 146 7.21 34.32 -25.58
C ASP A 146 8.00 35.49 -24.98
N ALA A 147 7.88 35.71 -23.66
CA ALA A 147 8.65 36.74 -22.96
C ALA A 147 10.17 36.49 -22.98
N MET A 148 10.62 35.24 -22.87
CA MET A 148 12.05 34.90 -23.02
C MET A 148 12.54 35.09 -24.46
N GLN A 149 11.68 34.87 -25.45
CA GLN A 149 12.00 35.07 -26.86
C GLN A 149 12.11 36.56 -27.22
N GLU A 150 11.20 37.39 -26.72
CA GLU A 150 11.27 38.86 -26.85
C GLU A 150 12.54 39.43 -26.21
N LEU A 151 12.87 39.00 -24.98
CA LEU A 151 14.11 39.41 -24.30
C LEU A 151 15.39 38.97 -25.03
N SER A 152 15.33 37.87 -25.78
CA SER A 152 16.45 37.39 -26.60
C SER A 152 16.58 38.15 -27.93
N GLN A 153 15.47 38.69 -28.47
CA GLN A 153 15.47 39.47 -29.71
C GLN A 153 15.93 40.92 -29.49
N ASP A 154 15.57 41.53 -28.35
CA ASP A 154 16.01 42.89 -28.00
C ASP A 154 17.52 42.98 -27.64
N GLY A 155 18.19 41.84 -27.46
CA GLY A 155 19.63 41.78 -27.17
C GLY A 155 20.56 41.82 -28.40
N ASP A 156 20.02 41.75 -29.62
CA ASP A 156 20.82 41.52 -30.84
C ASP A 156 20.90 42.75 -31.78
N ASP A 157 20.31 43.90 -31.42
CA ASP A 157 20.18 45.08 -32.31
C ASP A 157 20.93 46.35 -31.84
N ASP A 158 22.04 46.24 -31.09
CA ASP A 158 22.81 47.44 -30.70
C ASP A 158 24.35 47.30 -30.73
N THR A 159 24.90 46.55 -31.71
CA THR A 159 26.33 46.65 -32.06
C THR A 159 26.62 46.49 -33.56
N ARG A 160 26.12 47.41 -34.39
CA ARG A 160 26.73 47.72 -35.70
C ARG A 160 26.19 49.06 -36.22
N HIS A 161 26.89 50.15 -35.93
CA HIS A 161 27.32 51.17 -36.91
C HIS A 161 28.22 52.23 -36.26
#